data_AF-A0A920GV55-F1
#
_entry.id   AF-A0A920GV55-F1
#
_cell.length_a   1.000
_cell.length_b   1.000
_cell.length_c   1.000
_cell.angle_alpha   90.00
_cell.angle_beta   90.00
_cell.angle_gamma   90.00
#
_symmetry.space_group_name_H-M   'P 1'
#
loop_
_entity.id
_entity.type
_entity.pdbx_description
1 polymer ?
#
loop_
_entity_poly.entity_id
_entity_poly.type
_entity_poly.pdbx_seq_one_letter_code
_entity_poly.pdbx_strand_id
1 'polypeptide(L)'
;MKKIIIFLGVILFGSLVTSSPICSINQELNKDTATKLQDFRNQTLKTCMQCNGNSCKLKEWSKDKKGDESICKLLFCTPSYVSKFFEKPANVKSGRTKINFSYSINSKGKIKNISIISSKGAMNDRESYKYLQSFTSKTQFEPLLVSGKASTIDNIQGEHIAFTGKYEDVNKNMPVNQGVWRN
;
A
#
# COMPACT_ATOMS: atom_id res chain seq x y z
N MET A 1 21.83 44.39 -44.11
CA MET A 1 22.09 42.94 -43.91
C MET A 1 21.71 42.60 -42.47
N LYS A 2 20.58 41.91 -42.24
CA LYS A 2 20.05 41.59 -40.90
C LYS A 2 20.68 40.28 -40.41
N LYS A 3 21.37 40.31 -39.26
CA LYS A 3 21.86 39.10 -38.58
C LYS A 3 20.74 38.56 -37.69
N ILE A 4 20.24 37.36 -38.01
CA ILE A 4 19.27 36.63 -37.19
C ILE A 4 20.09 35.75 -36.23
N ILE A 5 19.99 36.04 -34.93
CA ILE A 5 20.58 35.21 -33.88
C ILE A 5 19.50 34.20 -33.46
N ILE A 6 19.71 32.92 -33.77
CA ILE A 6 18.82 31.82 -33.37
C ILE A 6 19.30 31.32 -32.00
N PHE A 7 18.53 31.61 -30.95
CA PHE A 7 18.71 31.00 -29.63
C PHE A 7 18.12 29.59 -29.65
N LEU A 8 18.98 28.57 -29.58
CA LEU A 8 18.58 27.17 -29.45
C LEU A 8 18.32 26.87 -27.97
N GLY A 9 17.06 26.96 -27.55
CA GLY A 9 16.64 26.56 -26.20
C GLY A 9 16.57 25.04 -26.08
N VAL A 10 17.57 24.43 -25.44
CA VAL A 10 17.53 23.01 -25.08
C VAL A 10 16.62 22.85 -23.86
N ILE A 11 15.38 22.42 -24.09
CA ILE A 11 14.46 22.05 -23.00
C ILE A 11 14.87 20.63 -22.53
N LEU A 12 15.68 20.57 -21.47
CA LEU A 12 15.95 19.34 -20.75
C LEU A 12 14.68 18.93 -19.98
N PHE A 13 13.82 18.13 -20.60
CA PHE A 13 12.79 17.39 -19.90
C PHE A 13 13.45 16.30 -19.05
N GLY A 14 13.86 16.64 -17.84
CA GLY A 14 14.22 15.65 -16.82
C GLY A 14 12.98 14.79 -16.54
N SER A 15 13.03 13.51 -16.92
CA SER A 15 11.97 12.57 -16.57
C SER A 15 11.95 12.43 -15.05
N LEU A 16 10.95 13.04 -14.41
CA LEU A 16 10.66 12.80 -13.00
C LEU A 16 10.30 11.31 -12.89
N VAL A 17 11.21 10.53 -12.33
CA VAL A 17 10.93 9.13 -11.96
C VAL A 17 9.96 9.18 -10.80
N THR A 18 8.67 9.10 -11.12
CA THR A 18 7.61 8.87 -10.15
C THR A 18 7.49 7.37 -9.94
N SER A 19 7.35 6.95 -8.69
CA SER A 19 7.12 5.55 -8.33
C SER A 19 5.77 5.44 -7.65
N SER A 20 5.01 4.40 -7.95
CA SER A 20 3.74 4.16 -7.30
C SER A 20 3.93 4.06 -5.77
N PRO A 21 3.06 4.69 -4.96
CA PRO A 21 3.14 4.65 -3.51
C PRO A 21 3.22 3.21 -2.95
N ILE A 22 4.24 2.93 -2.13
CA ILE A 22 4.34 1.66 -1.39
C ILE A 22 3.51 1.74 -0.11
N CYS A 23 2.61 0.77 0.08
CA CYS A 23 1.65 0.69 1.16
C CYS A 23 2.01 -0.41 2.16
N SER A 24 1.79 -0.13 3.45
CA SER A 24 1.98 -1.10 4.54
C SER A 24 0.64 -1.71 4.90
N ILE A 25 0.54 -3.03 4.90
CA ILE A 25 -0.74 -3.76 5.11
C ILE A 25 -0.84 -4.44 6.48
N ASN A 26 0.09 -4.12 7.39
CA ASN A 26 0.27 -4.78 8.68
C ASN A 26 -0.22 -3.94 9.87
N GLN A 27 -0.79 -2.77 9.62
CA GLN A 27 -1.31 -1.88 10.64
C GLN A 27 -2.73 -1.49 10.30
N GLU A 28 -3.59 -1.42 11.32
CA GLU A 28 -4.94 -0.88 11.22
C GLU A 28 -5.03 0.40 12.06
N LEU A 29 -5.89 1.33 11.68
CA LEU A 29 -6.19 2.49 12.53
C LEU A 29 -7.11 2.08 13.67
N ASN A 30 -6.99 2.75 14.81
CA ASN A 30 -8.03 2.64 15.82
C ASN A 30 -9.38 3.15 15.25
N LYS A 31 -10.50 2.63 15.78
CA LYS A 31 -11.84 2.88 15.23
C LYS A 31 -12.20 4.37 15.20
N ASP A 32 -11.83 5.11 16.24
CA ASP A 32 -12.17 6.53 16.34
C ASP A 32 -11.44 7.35 15.28
N THR A 33 -10.17 7.04 15.04
CA THR A 33 -9.36 7.69 14.01
C THR A 33 -9.83 7.30 12.62
N ALA A 34 -10.10 6.01 12.39
CA ALA A 34 -10.65 5.55 11.11
C ALA A 34 -11.97 6.26 10.76
N THR A 35 -12.86 6.40 11.76
CA THR A 35 -14.15 7.10 11.59
C THR A 35 -13.94 8.56 11.22
N LYS A 36 -13.07 9.28 11.95
CA LYS A 36 -12.76 10.69 11.65
C LYS A 36 -12.11 10.88 10.28
N LEU A 37 -11.29 9.92 9.83
CA LEU A 37 -10.62 9.98 8.54
C LEU A 37 -11.53 9.68 7.35
N GLN A 38 -12.71 9.10 7.59
CA GLN A 38 -13.66 8.79 6.53
C GLN A 38 -14.16 10.04 5.79
N ASP A 39 -14.41 11.13 6.51
CA ASP A 39 -14.84 12.40 5.90
C ASP A 39 -13.77 12.99 4.97
N PHE A 40 -12.49 12.84 5.36
CA PHE A 40 -11.36 13.28 4.56
C PHE A 40 -11.15 12.43 3.30
N ARG A 41 -11.52 11.14 3.32
CA ARG A 41 -11.45 10.30 2.10
C ARG A 41 -12.31 10.87 0.98
N ASN A 42 -13.53 11.33 1.29
CA ASN A 42 -14.39 11.92 0.26
C ASN A 42 -13.82 13.22 -0.30
N GLN A 43 -13.28 14.08 0.56
CA GLN A 43 -12.70 15.38 0.17
C GLN A 43 -11.43 15.23 -0.67
N THR A 44 -10.62 14.21 -0.36
CA THR A 44 -9.30 14.00 -0.98
C THR A 44 -9.30 12.99 -2.11
N LEU A 45 -10.43 12.37 -2.45
CA LEU A 45 -10.51 11.31 -3.46
C LEU A 45 -9.89 11.73 -4.80
N LYS A 46 -10.27 12.90 -5.32
CA LYS A 46 -9.72 13.42 -6.59
C LYS A 46 -8.26 13.86 -6.47
N THR A 47 -7.79 14.16 -5.26
CA THR A 47 -6.40 14.52 -5.00
C THR A 47 -5.52 13.28 -5.01
N CYS A 48 -5.94 12.23 -4.30
CA CYS A 48 -5.17 11.01 -4.09
C CYS A 48 -5.31 9.96 -5.19
N MET A 49 -6.44 9.95 -5.92
CA MET A 49 -6.78 8.90 -6.87
C MET A 49 -6.90 9.42 -8.30
N GLN A 50 -6.56 8.56 -9.26
CA GLN A 50 -6.91 8.69 -10.67
C GLN A 50 -7.86 7.54 -11.02
N CYS A 51 -9.10 7.88 -11.34
CA CYS A 51 -10.15 6.89 -11.61
C CYS A 51 -10.58 6.92 -13.08
N ASN A 52 -10.75 5.73 -13.67
CA ASN A 52 -11.37 5.51 -14.97
C ASN A 52 -12.54 4.53 -14.79
N GLY A 53 -13.77 5.05 -14.86
CA GLY A 53 -14.97 4.30 -14.49
C GLY A 53 -14.91 3.85 -13.02
N ASN A 54 -15.06 2.54 -12.79
CA ASN A 54 -15.07 1.94 -11.45
C ASN A 54 -13.69 1.40 -11.01
N SER A 55 -12.62 1.73 -11.73
CA SER A 55 -11.24 1.35 -11.40
C SER A 55 -10.43 2.60 -11.12
N CYS A 56 -9.72 2.60 -10.00
CA CYS A 56 -8.88 3.71 -9.55
C CYS A 56 -7.45 3.24 -9.32
N LYS A 57 -6.52 4.19 -9.41
CA LYS A 57 -5.13 4.02 -9.00
C LYS A 57 -4.76 5.16 -8.06
N LEU A 58 -3.84 4.88 -7.14
CA LEU A 58 -3.20 5.96 -6.38
C LEU A 58 -2.38 6.81 -7.36
N LYS A 59 -2.50 8.13 -7.21
CA LYS A 59 -1.62 9.03 -7.94
C LYS A 59 -0.19 8.85 -7.46
N GLU A 60 0.72 9.01 -8.40
CA GLU A 60 2.14 9.07 -8.10
C GLU A 60 2.51 10.50 -7.70
N TRP A 61 3.43 10.60 -6.76
CA TRP A 61 3.84 11.88 -6.19
C TRP A 61 5.31 12.14 -6.48
N SER A 62 5.64 13.39 -6.72
CA SER A 62 7.01 13.84 -6.84
C SER A 62 7.69 13.86 -5.46
N LYS A 63 9.02 13.85 -5.43
CA LYS A 63 9.79 13.76 -4.18
C LYS A 63 9.57 14.93 -3.22
N ASP A 64 9.17 16.08 -3.74
CA ASP A 64 8.81 17.30 -3.01
C ASP A 64 7.41 17.23 -2.36
N LYS A 65 6.55 16.29 -2.77
CA LYS A 65 5.17 16.12 -2.27
C LYS A 65 4.97 14.88 -1.40
N LYS A 66 5.99 14.49 -0.64
CA LYS A 66 5.93 13.33 0.27
C LYS A 66 4.85 13.46 1.36
N GLY A 67 4.51 14.68 1.77
CA GLY A 67 3.42 14.94 2.72
C GLY A 67 2.08 14.48 2.16
N ASP A 68 1.75 14.91 0.94
CA ASP A 68 0.53 14.50 0.25
C ASP A 68 0.50 12.98 0.02
N GLU A 69 1.63 12.40 -0.42
CA GLU A 69 1.75 10.94 -0.57
C GLU A 69 1.43 10.21 0.74
N SER A 70 1.96 10.69 1.87
CA SER A 70 1.76 10.07 3.18
C SER A 70 0.31 10.15 3.64
N ILE A 71 -0.36 11.29 3.40
CA ILE A 71 -1.79 11.46 3.69
C ILE A 71 -2.63 10.53 2.83
N CYS A 72 -2.36 10.47 1.52
CA CYS A 72 -3.08 9.58 0.62
C CYS A 72 -2.88 8.10 0.99
N LYS A 73 -1.66 7.72 1.41
CA LYS A 73 -1.39 6.37 1.92
C LYS A 73 -2.20 6.08 3.18
N LEU A 74 -2.22 7.02 4.13
CA LEU A 74 -3.00 6.87 5.36
C LEU A 74 -4.48 6.65 5.05
N LEU A 75 -5.06 7.42 4.12
CA LEU A 75 -6.48 7.41 3.82
C LEU A 75 -6.93 6.20 2.99
N PHE A 76 -6.13 5.78 2.00
CA PHE A 76 -6.55 4.78 1.00
C PHE A 76 -5.73 3.49 1.00
N CYS A 77 -4.61 3.46 1.71
CA CYS A 77 -3.71 2.32 1.81
C CYS A 77 -3.57 1.74 3.23
N THR A 78 -4.40 2.20 4.15
CA THR A 78 -4.48 1.64 5.50
C THR A 78 -5.68 0.69 5.60
N PRO A 79 -5.46 -0.58 5.96
CA PRO A 79 -6.55 -1.49 6.29
C PRO A 79 -7.41 -0.96 7.45
N SER A 80 -8.73 -1.21 7.39
CA SER A 80 -9.62 -1.06 8.54
C SER A 80 -9.63 -2.28 9.45
N TYR A 81 -9.13 -3.42 8.96
CA TYR A 81 -8.89 -4.58 9.79
C TYR A 81 -7.71 -5.41 9.27
N VAL A 82 -6.84 -5.84 10.19
CA VAL A 82 -5.74 -6.80 9.94
C VAL A 82 -5.88 -7.97 10.91
N SER A 83 -5.87 -9.20 10.38
CA SER A 83 -5.96 -10.36 11.26
C SER A 83 -4.62 -10.71 11.90
N LYS A 84 -4.63 -10.90 13.21
CA LYS A 84 -3.47 -11.38 13.98
C LYS A 84 -3.22 -12.88 13.83
N PHE A 85 -4.24 -13.62 13.39
CA PHE A 85 -4.24 -15.07 13.33
C PHE A 85 -4.34 -15.52 11.88
N PHE A 86 -3.23 -16.03 11.36
CA PHE A 86 -3.13 -16.58 10.02
C PHE A 86 -2.18 -17.78 10.02
N GLU A 87 -2.38 -18.69 9.08
CA GLU A 87 -1.56 -19.88 8.95
C GLU A 87 -0.25 -19.54 8.24
N LYS A 88 0.89 -19.90 8.83
CA LYS A 88 2.19 -19.75 8.15
C LYS A 88 2.40 -20.93 7.21
N PRO A 89 3.09 -20.76 6.07
CA PRO A 89 3.42 -21.89 5.21
C PRO A 89 4.25 -22.92 5.99
N ALA A 90 3.91 -24.19 5.88
CA ALA A 90 4.67 -25.28 6.46
C ALA A 90 6.10 -25.32 5.88
N ASN A 91 7.06 -25.78 6.68
CA ASN A 91 8.46 -26.03 6.29
C ASN A 91 9.30 -24.80 5.90
N VAL A 92 8.85 -23.59 6.22
CA VAL A 92 9.66 -22.39 6.04
C VAL A 92 10.69 -22.27 7.16
N LYS A 93 11.95 -22.00 6.81
CA LYS A 93 13.02 -21.73 7.78
C LYS A 93 12.63 -20.57 8.69
N SER A 94 12.98 -20.65 9.97
CA SER A 94 12.81 -19.53 10.90
C SER A 94 13.64 -18.34 10.43
N GLY A 95 13.08 -17.13 10.48
CA GLY A 95 13.81 -15.92 10.14
C GLY A 95 12.92 -14.77 9.68
N ARG A 96 13.58 -13.70 9.24
CA ARG A 96 12.95 -12.49 8.72
C ARG A 96 13.00 -12.52 7.19
N THR A 97 11.89 -12.18 6.55
CA THR A 97 11.83 -11.95 5.10
C THR A 97 11.20 -10.61 4.81
N LYS A 98 11.87 -9.77 4.00
CA LYS A 98 11.27 -8.60 3.39
C LYS A 98 10.62 -9.01 2.08
N ILE A 99 9.32 -8.77 1.94
CA ILE A 99 8.53 -9.12 0.76
C ILE A 99 8.03 -7.82 0.12
N ASN A 100 8.41 -7.59 -1.13
CA ASN A 100 7.82 -6.55 -1.98
C ASN A 100 6.86 -7.22 -2.96
N PHE A 101 5.67 -6.68 -3.10
CA PHE A 101 4.62 -7.28 -3.92
C PHE A 101 3.72 -6.20 -4.52
N SER A 102 2.95 -6.57 -5.53
CA SER A 102 1.82 -5.77 -6.02
C SER A 102 0.51 -6.46 -5.70
N TYR A 103 -0.56 -5.67 -5.59
CA TYR A 103 -1.90 -6.17 -5.35
C TYR A 103 -2.95 -5.16 -5.82
N SER A 104 -4.21 -5.57 -5.72
CA SER A 104 -5.40 -4.74 -5.93
C SER A 104 -6.32 -4.85 -4.72
N ILE A 105 -7.16 -3.84 -4.52
CA ILE A 105 -8.26 -3.85 -3.56
C ILE A 105 -9.54 -3.87 -4.37
N ASN A 106 -10.37 -4.90 -4.17
CA ASN A 106 -11.63 -4.99 -4.91
C ASN A 106 -12.70 -4.05 -4.34
N SER A 107 -13.87 -3.98 -4.99
CA SER A 107 -15.00 -3.14 -4.57
C SER A 107 -15.56 -3.46 -3.17
N LYS A 108 -15.21 -4.61 -2.60
CA LYS A 108 -15.55 -5.00 -1.22
C LYS A 108 -14.43 -4.70 -0.23
N GLY A 109 -13.36 -4.02 -0.63
CA GLY A 109 -12.22 -3.72 0.24
C GLY A 109 -11.30 -4.90 0.53
N LYS A 110 -11.34 -5.99 -0.25
CA LYS A 110 -10.46 -7.16 -0.08
C LYS A 110 -9.23 -7.09 -0.98
N ILE A 111 -8.10 -7.53 -0.46
CA ILE A 111 -6.87 -7.72 -1.24
C ILE A 111 -7.09 -8.83 -2.28
N LYS A 112 -6.70 -8.58 -3.53
CA LYS A 112 -6.75 -9.49 -4.68
C LYS A 112 -5.51 -9.32 -5.56
N ASN A 113 -5.30 -10.28 -6.46
CA ASN A 113 -4.25 -10.22 -7.49
C ASN A 113 -2.84 -9.96 -6.93
N ILE A 114 -2.49 -10.64 -5.83
CA ILE A 114 -1.16 -10.54 -5.23
C ILE A 114 -0.14 -11.09 -6.23
N SER A 115 0.93 -10.34 -6.48
CA SER A 115 2.08 -10.79 -7.27
C SER A 115 3.37 -10.39 -6.57
N ILE A 116 4.28 -11.34 -6.37
CA ILE A 116 5.57 -11.07 -5.73
C ILE A 116 6.48 -10.32 -6.71
N ILE A 117 7.06 -9.23 -6.23
CA ILE A 117 8.08 -8.45 -6.95
C ILE A 117 9.47 -8.93 -6.50
N SER A 118 9.67 -9.12 -5.20
CA SER A 118 10.89 -9.73 -4.66
C SER A 118 10.72 -10.21 -3.22
N SER A 119 11.45 -11.27 -2.86
CA SER A 119 11.62 -11.74 -1.49
C SER A 119 13.10 -11.74 -1.11
N LYS A 120 13.44 -11.16 0.04
CA LYS A 120 14.80 -11.17 0.59
C LYS A 120 14.77 -11.67 2.03
N GLY A 121 15.31 -12.86 2.27
CA GLY A 121 15.43 -13.44 3.60
C GLY A 121 15.18 -14.95 3.62
N ALA A 122 14.48 -15.42 4.65
CA ALA A 122 14.26 -16.84 4.90
C ALA A 122 13.32 -17.52 3.89
N MET A 123 12.37 -16.79 3.31
CA MET A 123 11.42 -17.29 2.30
C MET A 123 11.87 -16.95 0.88
N ASN A 124 11.65 -17.88 -0.05
CA ASN A 124 11.64 -17.61 -1.49
C ASN A 124 10.30 -17.00 -1.96
N ASP A 125 10.21 -16.59 -3.23
CA ASP A 125 9.00 -15.94 -3.76
C ASP A 125 7.73 -16.79 -3.68
N ARG A 126 7.84 -18.11 -3.88
CA ARG A 126 6.69 -19.02 -3.79
C ARG A 126 6.17 -19.11 -2.35
N GLU A 127 7.08 -19.17 -1.38
CA GLU A 127 6.75 -19.20 0.05
C GLU A 127 6.17 -17.86 0.51
N SER A 128 6.78 -16.75 0.10
CA SER A 128 6.27 -15.39 0.34
C SER A 128 4.88 -15.19 -0.22
N TYR A 129 4.59 -15.72 -1.41
CA TYR A 129 3.26 -15.68 -2.00
C TYR A 129 2.22 -16.39 -1.13
N LYS A 130 2.50 -17.65 -0.72
CA LYS A 130 1.61 -18.42 0.16
C LYS A 130 1.42 -17.73 1.52
N TYR A 131 2.51 -17.19 2.07
CA TYR A 131 2.47 -16.41 3.31
C TYR A 131 1.52 -15.22 3.17
N LEU A 132 1.68 -14.42 2.11
CA LEU A 132 0.84 -13.24 1.89
C LEU A 132 -0.61 -13.61 1.64
N GLN A 133 -0.91 -14.69 0.90
CA GLN A 133 -2.29 -15.16 0.72
C GLN A 133 -2.97 -15.44 2.07
N SER A 134 -2.28 -16.14 2.97
CA SER A 134 -2.79 -16.44 4.30
C SER A 134 -2.92 -15.20 5.17
N PHE A 135 -1.85 -14.39 5.24
CA PHE A 135 -1.81 -13.14 6.01
C PHE A 135 -2.92 -12.17 5.61
N THR A 136 -3.12 -11.99 4.30
CA THR A 136 -4.09 -11.04 3.75
C THR A 136 -5.51 -11.57 3.64
N SER A 137 -5.73 -12.87 3.88
CA SER A 137 -7.02 -13.55 3.68
C SER A 137 -8.19 -12.85 4.39
N LYS A 138 -7.91 -12.31 5.57
CA LYS A 138 -8.87 -11.61 6.43
C LYS A 138 -8.69 -10.09 6.43
N THR A 139 -7.58 -9.58 5.88
CA THR A 139 -7.33 -8.13 5.79
C THR A 139 -8.46 -7.44 5.02
N GLN A 140 -8.89 -6.30 5.53
CA GLN A 140 -10.01 -5.53 5.01
C GLN A 140 -9.63 -4.06 4.96
N PHE A 141 -9.97 -3.40 3.86
CA PHE A 141 -9.93 -1.96 3.70
C PHE A 141 -11.34 -1.41 3.70
N GLU A 142 -11.51 -0.15 4.09
CA GLU A 142 -12.75 0.54 3.80
C GLU A 142 -12.96 0.61 2.28
N PRO A 143 -14.13 0.17 1.76
CA PRO A 143 -14.43 0.23 0.34
C PRO A 143 -14.25 1.64 -0.23
N LEU A 144 -13.70 1.72 -1.45
CA LEU A 144 -13.62 2.98 -2.17
C LEU A 144 -14.97 3.28 -2.83
N LEU A 145 -15.54 4.44 -2.53
CA LEU A 145 -16.75 4.93 -3.17
C LEU A 145 -16.41 6.12 -4.08
N VAL A 146 -16.65 5.97 -5.38
CA VAL A 146 -16.54 7.05 -6.37
C VAL A 146 -17.96 7.42 -6.78
N SER A 147 -18.40 8.64 -6.45
CA SER A 147 -19.79 9.08 -6.68
C SER A 147 -20.83 8.09 -6.15
N GLY A 148 -20.60 7.56 -4.95
CA GLY A 148 -21.48 6.58 -4.29
C GLY A 148 -21.36 5.14 -4.83
N LYS A 149 -20.54 4.87 -5.84
CA LYS A 149 -20.35 3.53 -6.42
C LYS A 149 -19.05 2.90 -5.94
N ALA A 150 -19.15 1.64 -5.49
CA ALA A 150 -18.01 0.86 -5.07
C ALA A 150 -17.03 0.61 -6.24
N SER A 151 -15.76 0.93 -6.03
CA SER A 151 -14.71 0.91 -7.05
C SER A 151 -13.51 0.08 -6.62
N THR A 152 -12.73 -0.41 -7.57
CA THR A 152 -11.45 -1.10 -7.31
C THR A 152 -10.31 -0.10 -7.17
N ILE A 153 -9.27 -0.49 -6.42
CA ILE A 153 -7.97 0.18 -6.42
C ILE A 153 -6.95 -0.79 -6.99
N ASP A 154 -6.38 -0.46 -8.13
CA ASP A 154 -5.48 -1.33 -8.88
C ASP A 154 -4.03 -0.84 -8.77
N ASN A 155 -3.10 -1.76 -9.06
CA ASN A 155 -1.66 -1.49 -9.14
C ASN A 155 -1.07 -0.85 -7.87
N ILE A 156 -1.45 -1.38 -6.70
CA ILE A 156 -0.87 -0.95 -5.42
C ILE A 156 0.42 -1.73 -5.19
N GLN A 157 1.47 -1.04 -4.76
CA GLN A 157 2.70 -1.69 -4.29
C GLN A 157 2.63 -1.87 -2.78
N GLY A 158 3.06 -3.03 -2.30
CA GLY A 158 3.10 -3.39 -0.89
C GLY A 158 4.49 -3.80 -0.45
N GLU A 159 4.82 -3.46 0.79
CA GLU A 159 5.98 -4.00 1.50
C GLU A 159 5.51 -4.65 2.81
N HIS A 160 5.98 -5.86 3.08
CA HIS A 160 5.70 -6.56 4.33
C HIS A 160 6.95 -7.23 4.89
N ILE A 161 7.14 -7.12 6.20
CA ILE A 161 8.18 -7.84 6.93
C ILE A 161 7.56 -9.07 7.59
N ALA A 162 7.84 -10.23 7.02
CA ALA A 162 7.38 -11.51 7.53
C ALA A 162 8.38 -12.11 8.52
N PHE A 163 7.85 -12.66 9.62
CA PHE A 163 8.62 -13.42 10.62
C PHE A 163 8.12 -14.86 10.71
N THR A 164 8.99 -15.80 10.41
CA THR A 164 8.76 -17.26 10.47
C THR A 164 9.57 -17.89 11.60
N GLY A 165 9.08 -19.00 12.17
CA GLY A 165 9.64 -19.63 13.37
C GLY A 165 8.71 -19.59 14.59
N LYS A 166 9.21 -20.07 15.74
CA LYS A 166 8.47 -20.04 17.03
C LYS A 166 8.10 -18.60 17.36
N TYR A 167 6.85 -18.39 17.78
CA TYR A 167 6.35 -17.08 18.17
C TYR A 167 7.02 -16.67 19.49
N GLU A 168 8.12 -15.94 19.42
CA GLU A 168 8.52 -15.10 20.54
C GLU A 168 7.57 -13.91 20.53
N ASP A 169 6.70 -13.87 21.53
CA ASP A 169 5.74 -12.83 21.90
C ASP A 169 5.28 -11.89 20.77
N VAL A 170 4.01 -12.01 20.34
CA VAL A 170 3.37 -11.12 19.37
C VAL A 170 3.57 -9.65 19.77
N ASN A 171 3.55 -9.36 21.07
CA ASN A 171 3.74 -8.04 21.64
C ASN A 171 5.18 -7.50 21.55
N LYS A 172 6.19 -8.37 21.43
CA LYS A 172 7.61 -8.00 21.33
C LYS A 172 8.01 -7.66 19.89
N ASN A 173 7.36 -8.30 18.92
CA ASN A 173 7.73 -8.22 17.50
C ASN A 173 6.74 -7.41 16.63
N MET A 174 5.53 -7.15 17.10
CA MET A 174 4.67 -6.09 16.57
C MET A 174 4.78 -4.90 17.52
N PRO A 175 5.42 -3.78 17.12
CA PRO A 175 5.60 -2.64 18.00
C PRO A 175 4.25 -2.19 18.55
N VAL A 176 4.08 -2.20 19.87
CA VAL A 176 2.90 -1.69 20.57
C VAL A 176 2.81 -0.19 20.32
N ASN A 177 2.11 0.23 19.27
CA ASN A 177 1.77 1.63 19.11
C ASN A 177 0.53 1.91 19.96
N GLN A 178 0.73 2.38 21.19
CA GLN A 178 -0.35 3.00 21.96
C GLN A 178 -0.66 4.36 21.32
N GLY A 179 -1.86 4.52 20.75
CA GLY A 179 -2.31 5.77 20.16
C GLY A 179 -3.16 5.56 18.90
N VAL A 180 -2.72 6.16 17.79
CA VAL A 180 -3.42 6.22 16.48
C VAL A 180 -3.62 4.84 15.84
N TRP A 181 -2.65 3.94 16.04
CA TRP A 181 -2.61 2.63 15.42
C TRP A 181 -3.15 1.57 16.37
N ARG A 182 -3.80 0.56 15.81
CA ARG A 182 -4.05 -0.70 16.49
C ARG A 182 -3.07 -1.73 15.95
N ASN A 183 -2.49 -2.48 16.89
CA ASN A 183 -1.80 -3.72 16.59
C ASN A 183 -2.80 -4.82 16.33
#